data_AF-A0A3P9M033-F1
#
_entry.id   AF-A0A3P9M033-F1
#
_cell.length_a   1.000
_cell.length_b   1.000
_cell.length_c   1.000
_cell.angle_alpha   90.00
_cell.angle_beta   90.00
_cell.angle_gamma   90.00
#
_symmetry.space_group_name_H-M   'P 1'
#
loop_
_entity.id
_entity.type
_entity.pdbx_description
1 polymer ?
#
loop_
_entity_poly.entity_id
_entity_poly.type
_entity_poly.pdbx_seq_one_letter_code
_entity_poly.pdbx_strand_id
1 'polypeptide(L)'
;MGAKQMKCLSSTSPAHSPKEEYVITKSTDTAAEEAVHERPEKQGEPQQDKSEQTERKSAPEEVSLCGLCPSLGYNGQEEEKSWEEQLDAQQEQLEKEMQEARRMVFRLQGLLLQGVLPEDDKDGSMGFGENRASAEQQLVLIRSRLDQSMEEALDLKRELLRHKQETRHIQAIKDALQQRLALQEDAVLQLKQDLLRCNMAKDQLERENEELKRKLSERDKLLNEHEQHFGRKERILQQQKLDEAQHKAHEVSHGRSFRGESRSYRDSVTSTSPPSFQHNAPGEELQLVREALRSLRDSFSGHDPQHHTLDTLEQGVSSLMDRLHSLETQRRQDRGEEFRSPGRRANSTDRDSWPPSSKMAHSHSSPGLDAAVSTKVLYFTDRSLTPFLINISKRLGEVTLRDFKAAVDRQGNFRYHFKALDPEFGTVKEEVFQDSAVVPGWEGKIVAWVEEDHGERR
;
A
#
# COMPACT_ATOMS: atom_id res chain seq x y z
N MET A 1 -32.00 62.62 1.60
CA MET A 1 -30.78 63.27 1.08
C MET A 1 -29.60 62.52 1.67
N GLY A 2 -28.84 61.64 1.04
CA GLY A 2 -28.72 61.09 -0.31
C GLY A 2 -27.40 60.30 -0.25
N ALA A 3 -27.41 58.98 -0.35
CA ALA A 3 -26.20 58.16 -0.36
C ALA A 3 -26.20 57.30 -1.63
N LYS A 4 -25.09 57.43 -2.35
CA LYS A 4 -24.90 57.08 -3.77
C LYS A 4 -24.96 55.57 -4.02
N GLN A 5 -25.61 55.21 -5.11
CA GLN A 5 -25.51 53.90 -5.77
C GLN A 5 -24.08 53.70 -6.33
N MET A 6 -23.48 52.55 -6.06
CA MET A 6 -22.32 52.06 -6.82
C MET A 6 -22.81 51.12 -7.93
N LYS A 7 -22.51 51.50 -9.18
CA LYS A 7 -22.69 50.66 -10.37
C LYS A 7 -21.47 49.74 -10.50
N CYS A 8 -21.68 48.43 -10.43
CA CYS A 8 -20.71 47.45 -10.90
C CYS A 8 -20.96 47.21 -12.40
N LEU A 9 -19.96 47.55 -13.21
CA LEU A 9 -19.97 47.32 -14.65
C LEU A 9 -19.67 45.83 -14.91
N SER A 10 -20.56 45.20 -15.67
CA SER A 10 -20.38 43.88 -16.27
C SER A 10 -19.34 43.96 -17.39
N SER A 11 -18.39 43.03 -17.42
CA SER A 11 -17.52 42.79 -18.58
C SER A 11 -17.71 41.38 -19.12
N THR A 12 -17.88 41.35 -20.43
CA THR A 12 -18.20 40.25 -21.35
C THR A 12 -17.10 39.21 -21.53
N SER A 13 -17.50 37.97 -21.82
CA SER A 13 -16.69 36.83 -22.23
C SER A 13 -15.79 37.11 -23.46
N PRO A 14 -14.62 36.45 -23.57
CA PRO A 14 -13.89 36.35 -24.84
C PRO A 14 -14.16 35.02 -25.55
N ALA A 15 -14.35 35.08 -26.88
CA ALA A 15 -14.41 33.94 -27.80
C ALA A 15 -13.24 34.00 -28.80
N HIS A 16 -12.64 32.83 -29.08
CA HIS A 16 -11.70 32.47 -30.18
C HIS A 16 -10.35 33.23 -30.24
N SER A 17 -9.16 32.67 -30.48
CA SER A 17 -8.59 31.57 -31.31
C SER A 17 -7.06 31.49 -30.97
N PRO A 18 -6.14 30.72 -31.63
CA PRO A 18 -6.21 29.68 -32.66
C PRO A 18 -5.46 28.36 -32.28
N LYS A 19 -5.49 27.38 -33.20
CA LYS A 19 -4.75 26.11 -33.16
C LYS A 19 -3.26 26.35 -33.43
N GLU A 20 -2.38 25.84 -32.58
CA GLU A 20 -0.94 25.73 -32.87
C GLU A 20 -0.53 24.27 -32.99
N GLU A 21 0.23 24.03 -34.05
CA GLU A 21 0.71 22.79 -34.63
C GLU A 21 2.00 22.38 -33.90
N TYR A 22 2.00 21.23 -33.23
CA TYR A 22 3.22 20.73 -32.57
C TYR A 22 4.10 20.00 -33.58
N VAL A 23 5.20 20.67 -33.95
CA VAL A 23 6.35 20.11 -34.68
C VAL A 23 7.07 19.10 -33.79
N ILE A 24 7.11 17.84 -34.20
CA ILE A 24 7.95 16.81 -33.59
C ILE A 24 9.38 16.97 -34.15
N THR A 25 10.30 17.41 -33.31
CA THR A 25 11.74 17.32 -33.56
C THR A 25 12.20 15.87 -33.37
N LYS A 26 12.56 15.21 -34.48
CA LYS A 26 13.34 13.96 -34.46
C LYS A 26 14.82 14.32 -34.43
N SER A 27 15.53 13.85 -33.40
CA SER A 27 16.98 13.80 -33.35
C SER A 27 17.39 12.36 -33.10
N THR A 28 18.06 11.74 -34.08
CA THR A 28 19.31 10.96 -33.95
C THR A 28 19.49 10.08 -35.19
N ASP A 29 20.42 10.51 -36.04
CA ASP A 29 21.12 9.62 -36.98
C ASP A 29 22.37 9.07 -36.30
N THR A 30 22.60 7.76 -36.43
CA THR A 30 23.95 7.21 -36.63
C THR A 30 23.84 5.87 -37.37
N ALA A 31 24.52 5.83 -38.52
CA ALA A 31 24.68 4.77 -39.53
C ALA A 31 25.10 3.41 -38.93
N ALA A 32 24.58 2.25 -39.35
CA ALA A 32 24.65 1.53 -40.64
C ALA A 32 26.01 0.84 -40.90
N GLU A 33 26.00 -0.50 -40.91
CA GLU A 33 26.68 -1.48 -41.81
C GLU A 33 26.11 -2.88 -41.44
N GLU A 34 25.28 -3.52 -42.26
CA GLU A 34 25.53 -4.39 -43.44
C GLU A 34 25.43 -5.90 -43.15
N ALA A 35 24.42 -6.50 -43.81
CA ALA A 35 24.29 -7.85 -44.38
C ALA A 35 24.73 -9.11 -43.59
N VAL A 36 23.81 -10.09 -43.46
CA VAL A 36 23.87 -11.36 -44.21
C VAL A 36 22.51 -12.09 -44.13
N HIS A 37 22.17 -12.62 -45.30
CA HIS A 37 21.03 -13.41 -45.74
C HIS A 37 21.16 -14.87 -45.24
N GLU A 38 20.08 -15.53 -44.82
CA GLU A 38 19.75 -16.89 -45.28
C GLU A 38 18.39 -17.40 -44.74
N ARG A 39 17.60 -17.93 -45.69
CA ARG A 39 16.40 -18.76 -45.54
C ARG A 39 16.83 -20.22 -45.76
N PRO A 40 16.07 -21.21 -45.26
CA PRO A 40 15.26 -22.03 -46.21
C PRO A 40 13.89 -22.45 -45.59
N GLU A 41 12.73 -22.45 -46.28
CA GLU A 41 12.16 -23.50 -47.18
C GLU A 41 12.47 -24.95 -46.72
N LYS A 42 11.57 -25.96 -46.63
CA LYS A 42 10.24 -26.25 -47.17
C LYS A 42 9.74 -27.62 -46.60
N GLN A 43 8.45 -27.95 -46.85
CA GLN A 43 7.79 -29.28 -46.83
C GLN A 43 7.43 -29.88 -45.44
N GLY A 44 6.28 -30.51 -45.21
CA GLY A 44 5.14 -30.92 -46.04
C GLY A 44 4.02 -31.48 -45.13
N GLU A 45 2.80 -31.47 -45.63
CA GLU A 45 1.53 -31.77 -44.95
C GLU A 45 1.14 -33.29 -45.03
N PRO A 46 -0.04 -33.77 -44.57
CA PRO A 46 -0.18 -34.84 -43.57
C PRO A 46 -0.95 -36.11 -44.06
N GLN A 47 -1.10 -37.15 -43.21
CA GLN A 47 -2.25 -38.08 -43.14
C GLN A 47 -1.95 -39.18 -42.08
N GLN A 48 -2.73 -39.28 -40.99
CA GLN A 48 -3.91 -40.15 -40.81
C GLN A 48 -3.69 -41.63 -41.16
N ASP A 49 -3.77 -42.49 -40.14
CA ASP A 49 -4.33 -43.83 -40.32
C ASP A 49 -5.18 -44.24 -39.10
N LYS A 50 -6.28 -44.92 -39.43
CA LYS A 50 -7.41 -45.33 -38.57
C LYS A 50 -7.22 -46.76 -38.03
N SER A 51 -8.06 -47.11 -37.05
CA SER A 51 -8.91 -48.33 -36.96
C SER A 51 -8.87 -48.96 -35.56
N GLU A 52 -9.97 -48.86 -34.78
CA GLU A 52 -11.01 -49.89 -34.53
C GLU A 52 -10.56 -50.96 -33.51
N GLN A 53 -11.32 -51.42 -32.50
CA GLN A 53 -12.73 -51.82 -32.49
C GLN A 53 -13.25 -52.08 -31.04
N THR A 54 -14.52 -51.73 -30.78
CA THR A 54 -15.59 -52.40 -29.98
C THR A 54 -15.40 -52.89 -28.53
N GLU A 55 -16.33 -52.48 -27.64
CA GLU A 55 -17.38 -53.36 -27.05
C GLU A 55 -18.44 -52.58 -26.22
N ARG A 56 -19.70 -53.05 -26.28
CA ARG A 56 -20.94 -52.55 -25.62
C ARG A 56 -20.96 -52.96 -24.12
N LYS A 57 -21.67 -52.38 -23.14
CA LYS A 57 -23.13 -52.18 -22.90
C LYS A 57 -23.22 -51.74 -21.41
N SER A 58 -24.08 -50.81 -20.95
CA SER A 58 -25.40 -51.11 -20.32
C SER A 58 -26.07 -49.83 -19.75
N ALA A 59 -27.41 -49.85 -19.73
CA ALA A 59 -28.39 -48.79 -19.40
C ALA A 59 -28.40 -48.28 -17.93
N PRO A 60 -29.25 -47.28 -17.58
CA PRO A 60 -30.63 -47.57 -17.11
C PRO A 60 -31.72 -46.60 -17.65
N GLU A 61 -32.90 -47.13 -18.02
CA GLU A 61 -34.21 -47.04 -17.32
C GLU A 61 -34.89 -45.66 -17.35
N GLU A 62 -35.97 -45.61 -18.14
CA GLU A 62 -37.06 -44.63 -18.13
C GLU A 62 -37.87 -44.71 -16.83
N VAL A 63 -38.45 -43.59 -16.36
CA VAL A 63 -39.93 -43.41 -16.23
C VAL A 63 -40.29 -41.91 -16.21
N SER A 64 -41.04 -41.53 -17.26
CA SER A 64 -42.14 -40.54 -17.41
C SER A 64 -42.16 -39.20 -16.67
N LEU A 65 -42.34 -38.12 -17.44
CA LEU A 65 -43.59 -37.32 -17.42
C LEU A 65 -43.60 -36.31 -18.59
N CYS A 66 -44.48 -36.50 -19.58
CA CYS A 66 -45.37 -35.45 -20.09
C CYS A 66 -46.29 -36.06 -21.14
N GLY A 67 -47.59 -36.02 -20.87
CA GLY A 67 -48.63 -36.44 -21.80
C GLY A 67 -48.86 -35.37 -22.86
N LEU A 68 -49.00 -35.84 -24.11
CA LEU A 68 -49.90 -35.40 -25.18
C LEU A 68 -49.25 -35.76 -26.53
N CYS A 69 -49.29 -37.04 -26.89
CA CYS A 69 -49.09 -37.50 -28.27
C CYS A 69 -50.38 -38.20 -28.74
N PRO A 70 -50.96 -37.84 -29.91
CA PRO A 70 -51.83 -38.74 -30.63
C PRO A 70 -51.00 -39.88 -31.24
N SER A 71 -51.45 -41.11 -31.05
CA SER A 71 -50.77 -42.32 -31.49
C SER A 71 -50.97 -42.58 -32.99
N LEU A 72 -49.83 -42.82 -33.66
CA LEU A 72 -49.57 -43.75 -34.77
C LEU A 72 -50.70 -44.11 -35.74
N GLY A 73 -50.55 -43.67 -36.99
CA GLY A 73 -50.97 -44.40 -38.19
C GLY A 73 -49.76 -44.67 -39.07
N TYR A 74 -49.33 -45.93 -39.14
CA TYR A 74 -48.28 -46.42 -40.04
C TYR A 74 -48.87 -46.59 -41.45
N ASN A 75 -48.32 -45.91 -42.46
CA ASN A 75 -48.14 -46.49 -43.80
C ASN A 75 -47.30 -45.57 -44.71
N GLY A 76 -46.17 -46.13 -45.19
CA GLY A 76 -45.69 -45.96 -46.57
C GLY A 76 -45.06 -44.63 -46.99
N GLN A 77 -43.73 -44.64 -47.09
CA GLN A 77 -42.90 -43.79 -47.96
C GLN A 77 -43.13 -42.27 -47.88
N GLU A 78 -42.46 -41.62 -46.93
CA GLU A 78 -42.02 -40.23 -47.15
C GLU A 78 -40.54 -40.17 -46.77
N GLU A 79 -39.75 -39.66 -47.72
CA GLU A 79 -38.32 -39.41 -47.60
C GLU A 79 -38.03 -38.71 -46.26
N GLU A 80 -36.97 -39.16 -45.56
CA GLU A 80 -36.39 -38.39 -44.45
C GLU A 80 -36.02 -37.01 -44.99
N LYS A 81 -36.94 -36.05 -44.87
CA LYS A 81 -36.64 -34.63 -45.10
C LYS A 81 -35.53 -34.28 -44.12
N SER A 82 -34.38 -33.92 -44.68
CA SER A 82 -33.21 -33.48 -43.91
C SER A 82 -33.70 -32.45 -42.89
N TRP A 83 -33.23 -32.53 -41.65
CA TRP A 83 -33.56 -31.58 -40.59
C TRP A 83 -33.41 -30.11 -41.05
N GLU A 84 -32.57 -29.86 -42.05
CA GLU A 84 -32.41 -28.58 -42.75
C GLU A 84 -33.68 -28.12 -43.49
N GLU A 85 -34.34 -28.98 -44.27
CA GLU A 85 -35.58 -28.62 -44.99
C GLU A 85 -36.73 -28.36 -44.01
N GLN A 86 -36.74 -29.06 -42.87
CA GLN A 86 -37.75 -28.86 -41.84
C GLN A 86 -37.53 -27.56 -41.06
N LEU A 87 -36.27 -27.16 -40.88
CA LEU A 87 -35.91 -25.86 -40.30
C LEU A 87 -36.29 -24.71 -41.25
N ASP A 88 -36.00 -24.86 -42.55
CA ASP A 88 -36.33 -23.87 -43.57
C ASP A 88 -37.85 -23.66 -43.70
N ALA A 89 -38.62 -24.77 -43.68
CA ALA A 89 -40.08 -24.70 -43.68
C ALA A 89 -40.65 -24.01 -42.42
N GLN A 90 -40.03 -24.24 -41.25
CA GLN A 90 -40.42 -23.54 -40.02
C GLN A 90 -40.09 -22.05 -40.08
N GLN A 91 -38.95 -21.68 -40.67
CA GLN A 91 -38.56 -20.29 -40.83
C GLN A 91 -39.48 -19.55 -41.81
N GLU A 92 -39.84 -20.15 -42.93
CA GLU A 92 -40.80 -19.58 -43.89
C GLU A 92 -42.19 -19.37 -43.26
N GLN A 93 -42.65 -20.34 -42.45
CA GLN A 93 -43.91 -20.22 -41.74
C GLN A 93 -43.90 -19.06 -40.72
N LEU A 94 -42.80 -18.89 -39.97
CA LEU A 94 -42.65 -17.78 -39.03
C LEU A 94 -42.63 -16.42 -39.74
N GLU A 95 -41.97 -16.32 -40.90
CA GLU A 95 -41.98 -15.10 -41.70
C GLU A 95 -43.38 -14.74 -42.20
N LYS A 96 -44.16 -15.74 -42.62
CA LYS A 96 -45.55 -15.55 -43.05
C LYS A 96 -46.45 -15.06 -41.92
N GLU A 97 -46.34 -15.67 -40.74
CA GLU A 97 -47.07 -15.23 -39.53
C GLU A 97 -46.65 -13.81 -39.11
N MET A 98 -45.36 -13.48 -39.20
CA MET A 98 -44.87 -12.13 -38.94
C MET A 98 -45.47 -11.11 -39.93
N GLN A 99 -45.58 -11.46 -41.21
CA GLN A 99 -46.18 -10.60 -42.23
C GLN A 99 -47.69 -10.42 -42.01
N GLU A 100 -48.40 -11.46 -41.58
CA GLU A 100 -49.81 -11.38 -41.18
C GLU A 100 -50.01 -10.49 -39.94
N ALA A 101 -49.17 -10.65 -38.93
CA ALA A 101 -49.17 -9.80 -37.74
C ALA A 101 -48.94 -8.32 -38.12
N ARG A 102 -47.96 -8.04 -38.99
CA ARG A 102 -47.73 -6.68 -39.50
C ARG A 102 -48.96 -6.13 -40.21
N ARG A 103 -49.61 -6.91 -41.09
CA ARG A 103 -50.85 -6.49 -41.77
C ARG A 103 -51.98 -6.19 -40.79
N MET A 104 -52.16 -7.02 -39.76
CA MET A 104 -53.17 -6.78 -38.73
C MET A 104 -52.86 -5.50 -37.93
N VAL A 105 -51.60 -5.27 -37.56
CA VAL A 105 -51.17 -4.04 -36.87
C VAL A 105 -51.45 -2.81 -37.72
N PHE A 106 -51.17 -2.84 -39.03
CA PHE A 106 -51.50 -1.73 -39.93
C PHE A 106 -53.01 -1.48 -40.04
N ARG A 107 -53.83 -2.54 -40.11
CA ARG A 107 -55.30 -2.40 -40.13
C ARG A 107 -55.82 -1.81 -38.81
N LEU A 108 -55.31 -2.27 -37.68
CA LEU A 108 -55.65 -1.72 -36.35
C LEU A 108 -55.19 -0.27 -36.21
N GLN A 109 -54.01 0.06 -36.70
CA GLN A 109 -53.50 1.43 -36.72
C GLN A 109 -54.40 2.34 -37.59
N GLY A 110 -54.85 1.87 -38.75
CA GLY A 110 -55.82 2.58 -39.59
C GLY A 110 -57.15 2.84 -38.89
N LEU A 111 -57.72 1.80 -38.26
CA LEU A 111 -58.96 1.92 -37.48
C LEU A 111 -58.83 2.89 -36.30
N LEU A 112 -57.75 2.79 -35.53
CA LEU A 112 -57.51 3.62 -34.34
C LEU A 112 -57.19 5.09 -34.69
N LEU A 113 -56.53 5.32 -35.82
CA LEU A 113 -56.14 6.66 -36.25
C LEU A 113 -57.22 7.37 -37.07
N GLN A 114 -57.93 6.66 -37.95
CA GLN A 114 -58.79 7.22 -39.00
C GLN A 114 -60.26 6.82 -38.86
N GLY A 115 -60.59 5.78 -38.07
CA GLY A 115 -61.96 5.35 -37.82
C GLY A 115 -62.65 4.65 -38.99
N VAL A 116 -61.90 4.29 -40.05
CA VAL A 116 -62.41 3.59 -41.23
C VAL A 116 -61.56 2.33 -41.45
N LEU A 117 -62.20 1.19 -41.67
CA LEU A 117 -61.50 0.00 -42.19
C LEU A 117 -60.99 0.37 -43.60
N PRO A 118 -59.72 0.09 -43.94
CA PRO A 118 -59.33 -0.04 -45.34
C PRO A 118 -60.03 -1.30 -45.87
N GLU A 119 -61.34 -1.21 -46.12
CA GLU A 119 -62.08 -2.24 -46.82
C GLU A 119 -61.77 -2.13 -48.30
N ASP A 120 -61.47 -3.29 -48.86
CA ASP A 120 -61.29 -3.52 -50.27
C ASP A 120 -62.45 -2.90 -51.06
N ASP A 121 -62.11 -2.15 -52.11
CA ASP A 121 -63.03 -1.50 -53.04
C ASP A 121 -64.06 -2.47 -53.63
N LYS A 122 -65.22 -2.68 -52.98
CA LYS A 122 -66.44 -3.24 -53.61
C LYS A 122 -67.73 -2.69 -52.98
N ASP A 123 -68.28 -1.69 -53.67
CA ASP A 123 -69.69 -1.38 -53.93
C ASP A 123 -70.78 -1.65 -52.86
N GLY A 124 -71.56 -0.59 -52.59
CA GLY A 124 -73.03 -0.73 -52.51
C GLY A 124 -73.71 -0.30 -51.20
N SER A 125 -74.18 0.96 -51.18
CA SER A 125 -75.42 1.44 -50.54
C SER A 125 -75.93 0.78 -49.24
N MET A 126 -75.74 1.47 -48.10
CA MET A 126 -76.60 1.44 -46.91
C MET A 126 -76.33 2.77 -46.19
N GLY A 127 -77.28 3.69 -45.98
CA GLY A 127 -78.24 3.68 -44.87
C GLY A 127 -77.99 4.90 -43.97
N PHE A 128 -78.85 5.93 -44.05
CA PHE A 128 -78.81 7.19 -43.27
C PHE A 128 -78.93 7.03 -41.72
N GLY A 129 -78.71 5.82 -41.17
CA GLY A 129 -78.63 5.51 -39.75
C GLY A 129 -77.20 5.36 -39.19
N GLU A 130 -76.17 5.32 -40.03
CA GLU A 130 -74.77 5.06 -39.62
C GLU A 130 -74.05 6.29 -39.04
N ASN A 131 -74.51 7.51 -39.33
CA ASN A 131 -73.85 8.74 -38.86
C ASN A 131 -73.92 8.94 -37.33
N ARG A 132 -74.93 8.41 -36.65
CA ARG A 132 -75.05 8.54 -35.18
C ARG A 132 -74.11 7.57 -34.46
N ALA A 133 -74.05 6.32 -34.93
CA ALA A 133 -73.10 5.32 -34.41
C ALA A 133 -71.65 5.74 -34.70
N SER A 134 -71.38 6.35 -35.87
CA SER A 134 -70.09 6.93 -36.21
C SER A 134 -69.71 8.12 -35.30
N ALA A 135 -70.64 9.03 -34.99
CA ALA A 135 -70.39 10.14 -34.06
C ALA A 135 -70.15 9.66 -32.62
N GLU A 136 -70.89 8.65 -32.16
CA GLU A 136 -70.68 8.02 -30.84
C GLU A 136 -69.32 7.33 -30.75
N GLN A 137 -68.89 6.62 -31.80
CA GLN A 137 -67.54 6.04 -31.90
C GLN A 137 -66.44 7.11 -31.90
N GLN A 138 -66.63 8.22 -32.64
CA GLN A 138 -65.70 9.35 -32.63
C GLN A 138 -65.59 9.99 -31.24
N LEU A 139 -66.69 10.12 -30.49
CA LEU A 139 -66.66 10.61 -29.11
C LEU A 139 -65.87 9.68 -28.18
N VAL A 140 -66.03 8.36 -28.33
CA VAL A 140 -65.26 7.37 -27.56
C VAL A 140 -63.77 7.47 -27.87
N LEU A 141 -63.40 7.62 -29.15
CA LEU A 141 -62.00 7.80 -29.56
C LEU A 141 -61.39 9.10 -29.01
N ILE A 142 -62.13 10.21 -29.12
CA ILE A 142 -61.68 11.50 -28.57
C ILE A 142 -61.54 11.40 -27.04
N ARG A 143 -62.48 10.74 -26.37
CA ARG A 143 -62.43 10.54 -24.92
C ARG A 143 -61.22 9.70 -24.52
N SER A 144 -60.98 8.58 -25.19
CA SER A 144 -59.82 7.71 -24.95
C SER A 144 -58.50 8.45 -25.18
N ARG A 145 -58.39 9.28 -26.23
CA ARG A 145 -57.20 10.08 -26.49
C ARG A 145 -56.98 11.16 -25.42
N LEU A 146 -58.06 11.78 -24.93
CA LEU A 146 -57.98 12.75 -23.85
C LEU A 146 -57.53 12.07 -22.54
N ASP A 147 -58.10 10.92 -22.21
CA ASP A 147 -57.76 10.16 -21.00
C ASP A 147 -56.30 9.66 -21.08
N GLN A 148 -55.84 9.20 -22.26
CA GLN A 148 -54.44 8.85 -22.51
C GLN A 148 -53.52 10.05 -22.32
N SER A 149 -53.83 11.19 -22.95
CA SER A 149 -53.02 12.42 -22.82
C SER A 149 -52.95 12.91 -21.37
N MET A 150 -54.03 12.73 -20.60
CA MET A 150 -54.06 13.08 -19.18
C MET A 150 -53.15 12.17 -18.36
N GLU A 151 -53.12 10.86 -18.62
CA GLU A 151 -52.20 9.94 -17.92
C GLU A 151 -50.74 10.23 -18.30
N GLU A 152 -50.44 10.46 -19.58
CA GLU A 152 -49.10 10.86 -20.04
C GLU A 152 -48.63 12.14 -19.34
N ALA A 153 -49.52 13.12 -19.15
CA ALA A 153 -49.20 14.34 -18.40
C ALA A 153 -48.90 14.07 -16.92
N LEU A 154 -49.59 13.09 -16.31
CA LEU A 154 -49.30 12.65 -14.93
C LEU A 154 -47.96 11.93 -14.84
N ASP A 155 -47.65 11.07 -15.80
CA ASP A 155 -46.35 10.38 -15.89
C ASP A 155 -45.19 11.36 -16.05
N LEU A 156 -45.29 12.30 -16.99
CA LEU A 156 -44.28 13.36 -17.17
C LEU A 156 -44.09 14.18 -15.89
N LYS A 157 -45.17 14.41 -15.13
CA LYS A 157 -45.07 15.10 -13.83
C LYS A 157 -44.34 14.25 -12.78
N ARG A 158 -44.55 12.94 -12.76
CA ARG A 158 -43.82 11.99 -11.87
C ARG A 158 -42.33 11.98 -12.25
N GLU A 159 -42.00 11.91 -13.53
CA GLU A 159 -40.62 11.93 -14.05
C GLU A 159 -39.91 13.26 -13.74
N LEU A 160 -40.59 14.40 -13.95
CA LEU A 160 -40.05 15.72 -13.60
C LEU A 160 -39.67 15.79 -12.11
N LEU A 161 -40.48 15.20 -11.22
CA LEU A 161 -40.19 15.17 -9.79
C LEU A 161 -38.99 14.27 -9.48
N ARG A 162 -38.85 13.11 -10.16
CA ARG A 162 -37.67 12.25 -10.04
C ARG A 162 -36.41 12.99 -10.47
N HIS A 163 -36.40 13.62 -11.64
CA HIS A 163 -35.25 14.39 -12.11
C HIS A 163 -34.90 15.58 -11.21
N LYS A 164 -35.90 16.25 -10.62
CA LYS A 164 -35.66 17.30 -9.60
C LYS A 164 -34.96 16.73 -8.37
N GLN A 165 -35.33 15.53 -7.92
CA GLN A 165 -34.68 14.88 -6.79
C GLN A 165 -33.26 14.43 -7.14
N GLU A 166 -33.06 13.83 -8.31
CA GLU A 166 -31.75 13.44 -8.83
C GLU A 166 -30.81 14.64 -8.96
N THR A 167 -31.30 15.77 -9.47
CA THR A 167 -30.51 17.00 -9.58
C THR A 167 -30.02 17.48 -8.22
N ARG A 168 -30.90 17.46 -7.19
CA ARG A 168 -30.50 17.83 -5.82
C ARG A 168 -29.50 16.84 -5.24
N HIS A 169 -29.68 15.55 -5.50
CA HIS A 169 -28.78 14.51 -5.03
C HIS A 169 -27.38 14.64 -5.65
N ILE A 170 -27.31 14.81 -6.98
CA ILE A 170 -26.06 15.04 -7.71
C ILE A 170 -25.38 16.33 -7.22
N GLN A 171 -26.13 17.40 -6.97
CA GLN A 171 -25.58 18.64 -6.42
C GLN A 171 -24.98 18.41 -5.03
N ALA A 172 -25.65 17.67 -4.14
CA ALA A 172 -25.09 17.34 -2.83
C ALA A 172 -23.81 16.49 -2.91
N ILE A 173 -23.76 15.53 -3.85
CA ILE A 173 -22.54 14.75 -4.11
C ILE A 173 -21.43 15.67 -4.62
N LYS A 174 -21.72 16.57 -5.56
CA LYS A 174 -20.75 17.53 -6.09
C LYS A 174 -20.17 18.39 -4.96
N ASP A 175 -21.01 18.94 -4.08
CA ASP A 175 -20.57 19.80 -2.98
C ASP A 175 -19.69 19.01 -1.98
N ALA A 176 -20.06 17.76 -1.68
CA ALA A 176 -19.26 16.88 -0.81
C ALA A 176 -17.88 16.55 -1.43
N LEU A 177 -17.84 16.29 -2.74
CA LEU A 177 -16.59 16.04 -3.45
C LEU A 177 -15.72 17.29 -3.51
N GLN A 178 -16.30 18.47 -3.73
CA GLN A 178 -15.57 19.74 -3.70
C GLN A 178 -14.98 20.03 -2.32
N GLN A 179 -15.72 19.76 -1.24
CA GLN A 179 -15.20 19.90 0.12
C GLN A 179 -14.03 18.94 0.37
N ARG A 180 -14.14 17.68 -0.07
CA ARG A 180 -13.06 16.69 0.07
C ARG A 180 -11.82 17.08 -0.75
N LEU A 181 -12.01 17.64 -1.94
CA LEU A 181 -10.91 18.15 -2.77
C LEU A 181 -10.18 19.29 -2.06
N ALA A 182 -10.90 20.27 -1.51
CA ALA A 182 -10.31 21.38 -0.75
C ALA A 182 -9.48 20.87 0.45
N LEU A 183 -9.99 19.89 1.20
CA LEU A 183 -9.23 19.27 2.31
C LEU A 183 -7.97 18.55 1.83
N GLN A 184 -8.00 17.93 0.65
CA GLN A 184 -6.82 17.31 0.05
C GLN A 184 -5.80 18.35 -0.42
N GLU A 185 -6.25 19.46 -0.99
CA GLU A 185 -5.40 20.58 -1.39
C GLU A 185 -4.66 21.17 -0.18
N ASP A 186 -5.37 21.38 0.94
CA ASP A 186 -4.78 21.85 2.20
C ASP A 186 -3.74 20.85 2.76
N ALA A 187 -4.04 19.55 2.74
CA ALA A 187 -3.10 18.52 3.18
C ALA A 187 -1.83 18.48 2.31
N VAL A 188 -1.97 18.63 0.99
CA VAL A 188 -0.83 18.70 0.06
C VAL A 188 0.01 19.96 0.34
N LEU A 189 -0.62 21.10 0.59
CA LEU A 189 0.08 22.32 0.96
C LEU A 189 0.86 22.15 2.27
N GLN A 190 0.26 21.50 3.26
CA GLN A 190 0.94 21.20 4.53
C GLN A 190 2.15 20.28 4.32
N LEU A 191 2.00 19.19 3.56
CA LEU A 191 3.10 18.27 3.24
C LEU A 191 4.23 18.98 2.47
N LYS A 192 3.90 19.91 1.57
CA LYS A 192 4.91 20.73 0.88
C LYS A 192 5.70 21.60 1.85
N GLN A 193 5.03 22.19 2.84
CA GLN A 193 5.72 22.97 3.87
C GLN A 193 6.63 22.09 4.74
N ASP A 194 6.15 20.91 5.15
CA ASP A 194 6.94 19.97 5.95
C ASP A 194 8.14 19.44 5.17
N LEU A 195 7.98 19.13 3.88
CA LEU A 195 9.07 18.74 2.99
C LEU A 195 10.15 19.84 2.92
N LEU A 196 9.75 21.11 2.80
CA LEU A 196 10.69 22.23 2.79
C LEU A 196 11.47 22.33 4.11
N ARG A 197 10.79 22.20 5.26
CA ARG A 197 11.45 22.19 6.59
C ARG A 197 12.45 21.02 6.69
N CYS A 198 12.04 19.82 6.28
CA CYS A 198 12.91 18.64 6.27
C CYS A 198 14.13 18.81 5.36
N ASN A 199 13.97 19.37 4.17
CA ASN A 199 15.08 19.62 3.25
C ASN A 199 16.07 20.63 3.84
N MET A 200 15.59 21.72 4.45
CA MET A 200 16.49 22.68 5.10
C MET A 200 17.28 22.04 6.25
N ALA A 201 16.64 21.18 7.05
CA ALA A 201 17.30 20.43 8.12
C ALA A 201 18.33 19.43 7.56
N LYS A 202 18.00 18.76 6.45
CA LYS A 202 18.92 17.86 5.75
C LYS A 202 20.15 18.62 5.25
N ASP A 203 19.96 19.75 4.57
CA ASP A 203 21.07 20.57 4.06
C ASP A 203 21.96 21.10 5.20
N GLN A 204 21.37 21.39 6.37
CA GLN A 204 22.12 21.77 7.57
C GLN A 204 23.01 20.62 8.07
N LEU A 205 22.44 19.42 8.20
CA LEU A 205 23.18 18.24 8.62
C LEU A 205 24.25 17.84 7.59
N GLU A 206 24.00 18.00 6.30
CA GLU A 206 25.00 17.76 5.25
C GLU A 206 26.20 18.70 5.41
N ARG A 207 25.95 19.99 5.67
CA ARG A 207 27.03 20.97 5.93
C ARG A 207 27.84 20.63 7.19
N GLU A 208 27.18 20.22 8.27
CA GLU A 208 27.85 19.76 9.49
C GLU A 208 28.68 18.49 9.25
N ASN A 209 28.16 17.55 8.46
CA ASN A 209 28.86 16.32 8.13
C ASN A 209 30.11 16.59 7.27
N GLU A 210 30.02 17.51 6.31
CA GLU A 210 31.20 17.96 5.54
C GLU A 210 32.25 18.66 6.42
N GLU A 211 31.82 19.45 7.41
CA GLU A 211 32.73 20.05 8.38
C GLU A 211 33.42 19.00 9.26
N LEU A 212 32.67 18.03 9.77
CA LEU A 212 33.22 16.92 10.57
C LEU A 212 34.20 16.07 9.76
N LYS A 213 33.90 15.79 8.49
CA LYS A 213 34.81 15.09 7.58
C LYS A 213 36.13 15.86 7.37
N ARG A 214 36.07 17.19 7.22
CA ARG A 214 37.27 18.01 7.13
C ARG A 214 38.10 17.96 8.42
N LYS A 215 37.45 18.09 9.58
CA LYS A 215 38.09 17.97 10.90
C LYS A 215 38.76 16.60 11.11
N LEU A 216 38.10 15.52 10.69
CA LEU A 216 38.68 14.17 10.72
C LEU A 216 39.92 14.08 9.83
N SER A 217 39.84 14.55 8.59
CA SER A 217 41.01 14.56 7.68
C SER A 217 42.19 15.38 8.24
N GLU A 218 41.92 16.51 8.90
CA GLU A 218 42.96 17.29 9.58
C GLU A 218 43.57 16.53 10.77
N ARG A 219 42.76 15.84 11.57
CA ARG A 219 43.24 14.98 12.67
C ARG A 219 44.11 13.85 12.15
N ASP A 220 43.70 13.19 11.06
CA ASP A 220 44.45 12.11 10.43
C ASP A 220 45.80 12.60 9.88
N LYS A 221 45.83 13.81 9.28
CA LYS A 221 47.10 14.43 8.83
C LYS A 221 48.05 14.65 10.01
N LEU A 222 47.56 15.24 11.11
CA LEU A 222 48.36 15.45 12.32
C LEU A 222 48.83 14.14 12.94
N LEU A 223 47.99 13.11 12.94
CA LEU A 223 48.33 11.79 13.44
C LEU A 223 49.47 11.18 12.61
N ASN A 224 49.37 11.22 11.28
CA ASN A 224 50.44 10.78 10.38
C ASN A 224 51.75 11.57 10.59
N GLU A 225 51.67 12.88 10.82
CA GLU A 225 52.85 13.70 11.15
C GLU A 225 53.50 13.25 12.46
N HIS A 226 52.71 13.02 13.51
CA HIS A 226 53.20 12.52 14.80
C HIS A 226 53.83 11.13 14.69
N GLU A 227 53.22 10.22 13.93
CA GLU A 227 53.78 8.90 13.65
C GLU A 227 55.11 8.99 12.89
N GLN A 228 55.21 9.86 11.89
CA GLN A 228 56.47 10.11 11.19
C GLN A 228 57.54 10.69 12.12
N HIS A 229 57.18 11.63 12.98
CA HIS A 229 58.11 12.19 13.98
C HIS A 229 58.57 11.13 14.99
N PHE A 230 57.66 10.27 15.43
CA PHE A 230 57.97 9.16 16.31
C PHE A 230 58.91 8.16 15.63
N GLY A 231 58.59 7.73 14.41
CA GLY A 231 59.45 6.82 13.63
C GLY A 231 60.82 7.42 13.30
N ARG A 232 60.92 8.73 13.06
CA ARG A 232 62.23 9.42 12.93
C ARG A 232 63.03 9.36 14.24
N LYS A 233 62.41 9.68 15.37
CA LYS A 233 63.05 9.61 16.70
C LYS A 233 63.50 8.18 17.05
N GLU A 234 62.69 7.19 16.71
CA GLU A 234 62.99 5.77 16.95
C GLU A 234 64.23 5.32 16.16
N ARG A 235 64.35 5.70 14.88
CA ARG A 235 65.55 5.42 14.08
C ARG A 235 66.80 6.08 14.65
N ILE A 236 66.71 7.34 15.08
CA ILE A 236 67.85 8.06 15.71
C ILE A 236 68.27 7.36 17.00
N LEU A 237 67.29 6.97 17.84
CA LEU A 237 67.56 6.25 19.08
C LEU A 237 68.22 4.89 18.81
N GLN A 238 67.76 4.17 17.78
CA GLN A 238 68.35 2.89 17.39
C GLN A 238 69.79 3.05 16.88
N GLN A 239 70.07 4.10 16.09
CA GLN A 239 71.41 4.44 15.64
C GLN A 239 72.34 4.78 16.82
N GLN A 240 71.89 5.65 17.74
CA GLN A 240 72.66 5.99 18.95
C GLN A 240 73.00 4.76 19.79
N LYS A 241 72.06 3.82 19.97
CA LYS A 241 72.33 2.55 20.67
C LYS A 241 73.39 1.69 19.96
N LEU A 242 73.37 1.68 18.63
CA LEU A 242 74.39 0.99 17.82
C LEU A 242 75.77 1.63 17.99
N ASP A 243 75.84 2.97 17.92
CA ASP A 243 77.07 3.73 18.11
C ASP A 243 77.61 3.57 19.54
N GLU A 244 76.75 3.61 20.57
CA GLU A 244 77.14 3.34 21.95
C GLU A 244 77.67 1.91 22.15
N ALA A 245 77.05 0.91 21.51
CA ALA A 245 77.53 -0.47 21.57
C ALA A 245 78.90 -0.63 20.90
N GLN A 246 79.13 0.06 19.78
CA GLN A 246 80.44 0.11 19.11
C GLN A 246 81.50 0.82 19.95
N HIS A 247 81.16 1.96 20.58
CA HIS A 247 82.07 2.66 21.49
C HIS A 247 82.45 1.80 22.70
N LYS A 248 81.48 1.11 23.33
CA LYS A 248 81.75 0.16 24.42
C LYS A 248 82.65 -0.99 23.97
N ALA A 249 82.44 -1.52 22.76
CA ALA A 249 83.31 -2.56 22.20
C ALA A 249 84.74 -2.03 21.96
N HIS A 250 84.89 -0.80 21.47
CA HIS A 250 86.19 -0.14 21.30
C HIS A 250 86.90 0.16 22.63
N GLU A 251 86.18 0.60 23.66
CA GLU A 251 86.74 0.77 25.03
C GLU A 251 87.22 -0.57 25.60
N VAL A 252 86.44 -1.65 25.44
CA VAL A 252 86.84 -3.00 25.89
C VAL A 252 88.05 -3.51 25.09
N SER A 253 88.21 -3.11 23.83
CA SER A 253 89.37 -3.43 22.99
C SER A 253 90.62 -2.61 23.35
N HIS A 254 90.48 -1.32 23.69
CA HIS A 254 91.58 -0.47 24.14
C HIS A 254 91.98 -0.71 25.60
N GLY A 255 91.07 -1.21 26.44
CA GLY A 255 91.32 -1.61 27.83
C GLY A 255 92.11 -2.91 28.02
N ARG A 256 92.50 -3.61 26.93
CA ARG A 256 93.36 -4.80 27.02
C ARG A 256 94.87 -4.52 27.09
N SER A 257 95.29 -3.26 27.11
CA SER A 257 96.69 -2.88 27.32
C SER A 257 96.79 -1.74 28.33
N PHE A 258 96.61 -2.04 29.61
CA PHE A 258 97.30 -1.46 30.78
C PHE A 258 96.62 -2.00 32.04
N ARG A 259 97.28 -2.99 32.66
CA ARG A 259 96.95 -3.47 34.01
C ARG A 259 97.77 -2.61 34.98
N GLY A 260 97.11 -1.86 35.85
CA GLY A 260 97.74 -1.02 36.87
C GLY A 260 96.77 -0.72 38.02
N GLU A 261 97.25 -0.89 39.24
CA GLU A 261 96.50 -1.06 40.48
C GLU A 261 95.89 0.23 41.10
N SER A 262 94.87 -0.01 41.93
CA SER A 262 94.54 0.65 43.22
C SER A 262 93.99 2.09 43.25
N ARG A 263 92.76 2.24 43.79
CA ARG A 263 92.46 2.78 45.15
C ARG A 263 91.16 3.62 45.22
N SER A 264 90.25 3.20 46.13
CA SER A 264 89.28 3.96 46.98
C SER A 264 88.37 5.03 46.32
N TYR A 265 87.05 5.09 46.51
CA TYR A 265 86.28 5.28 47.75
C TYR A 265 84.80 4.91 47.50
N ARG A 266 84.11 4.51 48.56
CA ARG A 266 82.65 4.43 48.66
C ARG A 266 82.02 5.82 48.45
N ASP A 267 80.99 5.94 47.61
CA ASP A 267 79.76 6.65 48.01
C ASP A 267 78.54 6.21 47.18
N SER A 268 77.37 6.45 47.76
CA SER A 268 76.04 5.88 47.50
C SER A 268 75.50 5.96 46.07
N VAL A 269 74.89 4.87 45.60
CA VAL A 269 73.88 4.88 44.53
C VAL A 269 72.55 4.39 45.08
N THR A 270 71.61 5.33 45.14
CA THR A 270 70.19 5.13 45.43
C THR A 270 69.56 4.27 44.34
N SER A 271 69.05 3.09 44.73
CA SER A 271 68.04 2.38 43.94
C SER A 271 66.73 3.15 44.00
N THR A 272 66.40 3.89 42.94
CA THR A 272 65.03 4.33 42.67
C THR A 272 64.38 3.33 41.73
N SER A 273 63.67 2.37 42.33
CA SER A 273 62.54 1.69 41.71
C SER A 273 61.53 2.72 41.17
N PRO A 274 60.80 2.42 40.09
CA PRO A 274 59.77 3.33 39.58
C PRO A 274 58.70 3.56 40.66
N PRO A 275 58.13 4.76 40.77
CA PRO A 275 57.08 5.03 41.74
C PRO A 275 55.84 4.23 41.32
N SER A 276 55.55 3.18 42.08
CA SER A 276 54.19 2.68 42.22
C SER A 276 53.33 3.85 42.71
N PHE A 277 52.38 4.27 41.87
CA PHE A 277 51.35 5.25 42.22
C PHE A 277 50.70 4.86 43.56
N GLN A 278 51.06 5.58 44.63
CA GLN A 278 50.26 5.62 45.84
C GLN A 278 49.16 6.66 45.61
N HIS A 279 48.03 6.22 45.07
CA HIS A 279 46.78 6.95 45.20
C HIS A 279 45.98 6.31 46.33
N ASN A 280 45.98 6.95 47.49
CA ASN A 280 45.10 6.63 48.61
C ASN A 280 44.46 7.94 49.08
N ALA A 281 43.50 8.43 48.30
CA ALA A 281 42.51 9.40 48.74
C ALA A 281 41.12 8.87 48.34
N PRO A 282 40.17 8.67 49.28
CA PRO A 282 38.88 8.02 49.02
C PRO A 282 37.87 8.90 48.22
N GLY A 283 38.36 9.79 47.36
CA GLY A 283 37.55 10.67 46.51
C GLY A 283 37.98 10.73 45.05
N GLU A 284 39.20 10.31 44.71
CA GLU A 284 39.72 10.43 43.33
C GLU A 284 39.10 9.41 42.38
N GLU A 285 38.85 8.18 42.85
CA GLU A 285 38.15 7.16 42.06
C GLU A 285 36.70 7.56 41.74
N LEU A 286 36.03 8.27 42.65
CA LEU A 286 34.69 8.82 42.42
C LEU A 286 34.68 10.02 41.50
N GLN A 287 35.72 10.86 41.58
CA GLN A 287 35.90 11.94 40.62
C GLN A 287 36.07 11.37 39.20
N LEU A 288 36.82 10.28 39.06
CA LEU A 288 36.99 9.55 37.80
C LEU A 288 35.68 8.91 37.32
N VAL A 289 34.87 8.32 38.20
CA VAL A 289 33.56 7.78 37.84
C VAL A 289 32.58 8.89 37.42
N ARG A 290 32.58 10.03 38.13
CA ARG A 290 31.77 11.21 37.76
C ARG A 290 32.22 11.80 36.41
N GLU A 291 33.53 11.84 36.16
CA GLU A 291 34.07 12.32 34.89
C GLU A 291 33.77 11.35 33.73
N ALA A 292 33.85 10.04 33.99
CA ALA A 292 33.46 9.02 33.02
C ALA A 292 31.95 9.07 32.69
N LEU A 293 31.08 9.26 33.69
CA LEU A 293 29.64 9.44 33.48
C LEU A 293 29.34 10.73 32.70
N ARG A 294 30.05 11.82 32.98
CA ARG A 294 29.93 13.09 32.23
C ARG A 294 30.39 12.94 30.78
N SER A 295 31.54 12.31 30.55
CA SER A 295 32.03 12.01 29.20
C SER A 295 31.10 11.08 28.42
N LEU A 296 30.43 10.14 29.10
CA LEU A 296 29.42 9.28 28.49
C LEU A 296 28.13 10.06 28.19
N ARG A 297 27.80 11.06 29.01
CA ARG A 297 26.66 11.95 28.75
C ARG A 297 26.87 12.80 27.50
N ASP A 298 28.08 13.29 27.31
CA ASP A 298 28.46 14.12 26.16
C ASP A 298 28.50 13.30 24.85
N SER A 299 28.51 11.97 24.92
CA SER A 299 28.41 11.10 23.73
C SER A 299 26.98 10.82 23.27
N PHE A 300 25.96 11.19 24.06
CA PHE A 300 24.54 11.06 23.72
C PHE A 300 23.89 12.42 23.40
N SER A 301 22.98 12.44 22.42
CA SER A 301 22.23 13.67 22.06
C SER A 301 21.32 14.12 23.22
N GLY A 302 21.05 15.43 23.36
CA GLY A 302 20.35 15.99 24.54
C GLY A 302 18.90 15.50 24.78
N HIS A 303 18.32 14.71 23.88
CA HIS A 303 16.98 14.10 24.01
C HIS A 303 17.02 12.57 24.00
N ASP A 304 18.19 11.96 24.23
CA ASP A 304 18.33 10.50 24.29
C ASP A 304 17.63 9.94 25.55
N PRO A 305 16.74 8.94 25.42
CA PRO A 305 16.17 8.23 26.56
C PRO A 305 17.21 7.72 27.55
N GLN A 306 18.42 7.38 27.11
CA GLN A 306 19.47 6.84 27.97
C GLN A 306 20.00 7.85 29.01
N HIS A 307 19.75 9.15 28.85
CA HIS A 307 20.10 10.16 29.88
C HIS A 307 19.45 9.88 31.24
N HIS A 308 18.19 9.39 31.26
CA HIS A 308 17.53 9.07 32.53
C HIS A 308 18.23 7.92 33.28
N THR A 309 18.85 6.99 32.55
CA THR A 309 19.58 5.86 33.15
C THR A 309 20.88 6.35 33.79
N LEU A 310 21.57 7.29 33.14
CA LEU A 310 22.77 7.94 33.68
C LEU A 310 22.46 8.76 34.92
N ASP A 311 21.34 9.50 34.93
CA ASP A 311 20.90 10.24 36.12
C ASP A 311 20.58 9.31 37.30
N THR A 312 19.94 8.17 37.03
CA THR A 312 19.64 7.17 38.06
C THR A 312 20.92 6.56 38.64
N LEU A 313 21.94 6.33 37.80
CA LEU A 313 23.24 5.81 38.22
C LEU A 313 24.03 6.86 39.02
N GLU A 314 24.05 8.11 38.59
CA GLU A 314 24.72 9.21 39.31
C GLU A 314 24.09 9.46 40.69
N GLN A 315 22.75 9.36 40.76
CA GLN A 315 22.01 9.43 42.02
C GLN A 315 22.27 8.20 42.91
N GLY A 316 22.41 7.00 42.33
CA GLY A 316 22.77 5.78 43.05
C GLY A 316 24.17 5.85 43.66
N VAL A 317 25.15 6.33 42.90
CA VAL A 317 26.53 6.54 43.38
C VAL A 317 26.56 7.59 44.50
N SER A 318 25.81 8.69 44.35
CA SER A 318 25.71 9.72 45.39
C SER A 318 25.04 9.19 46.67
N SER A 319 23.97 8.39 46.56
CA SER A 319 23.32 7.75 47.71
C SER A 319 24.23 6.72 48.41
N LEU A 320 25.06 5.99 47.67
CA LEU A 320 26.04 5.07 48.23
C LEU A 320 27.13 5.83 49.00
N MET A 321 27.57 6.98 48.49
CA MET A 321 28.53 7.83 49.20
C MET A 321 27.95 8.41 50.48
N ASP A 322 26.72 8.90 50.46
CA ASP A 322 26.08 9.43 51.66
C ASP A 322 25.92 8.32 52.72
N ARG A 323 25.62 7.10 52.31
CA ARG A 323 25.59 5.93 53.20
C ARG A 323 26.97 5.56 53.73
N LEU A 324 28.01 5.59 52.90
CA LEU A 324 29.39 5.30 53.30
C LEU A 324 29.92 6.34 54.30
N HIS A 325 29.69 7.63 54.06
CA HIS A 325 30.05 8.69 55.00
C HIS A 325 29.22 8.63 56.29
N SER A 326 27.94 8.26 56.20
CA SER A 326 27.10 8.02 57.39
C SER A 326 27.61 6.80 58.19
N LEU A 327 28.07 5.74 57.51
CA LEU A 327 28.64 4.55 58.16
C LEU A 327 30.00 4.85 58.81
N GLU A 328 30.83 5.66 58.15
CA GLU A 328 32.16 6.07 58.64
C GLU A 328 32.03 7.02 59.85
N THR A 329 31.05 7.93 59.84
CA THR A 329 30.74 8.80 60.99
C THR A 329 30.08 8.02 62.13
N GLN A 330 29.25 7.02 61.83
CA GLN A 330 28.68 6.11 62.82
C GLN A 330 29.75 5.23 63.49
N ARG A 331 30.75 4.74 62.74
CA ARG A 331 31.93 4.01 63.28
C ARG A 331 32.80 4.86 64.19
N ARG A 332 32.80 6.18 64.02
CA ARG A 332 33.50 7.13 64.91
C ARG A 332 32.70 7.45 66.18
N GLN A 333 31.37 7.40 66.13
CA GLN A 333 30.47 7.63 67.28
C GLN A 333 30.26 6.38 68.15
N ASP A 334 30.38 5.17 67.62
CA ASP A 334 30.13 3.90 68.34
C ASP A 334 31.27 3.49 69.32
N ARG A 335 32.13 4.45 69.69
CA ARG A 335 33.16 4.31 70.75
C ARG A 335 32.82 5.07 72.04
N GLY A 336 31.57 5.52 72.17
CA GLY A 336 31.03 6.12 73.39
C GLY A 336 29.52 5.90 73.51
N GLU A 337 29.14 5.21 74.59
CA GLU A 337 27.84 5.24 75.27
C GLU A 337 26.64 4.46 74.69
N GLU A 338 26.38 3.35 75.40
CA GLU A 338 25.13 2.71 75.79
C GLU A 338 23.77 3.20 75.23
N PHE A 339 23.03 2.22 74.68
CA PHE A 339 21.58 2.01 74.83
C PHE A 339 20.67 3.26 74.96
N ARG A 340 19.91 3.55 73.91
CA ARG A 340 18.42 3.46 73.87
C ARG A 340 17.84 4.02 72.56
N SER A 341 16.90 3.29 71.99
CA SER A 341 15.75 3.84 71.24
C SER A 341 14.50 3.52 72.09
N PRO A 342 13.25 3.99 71.81
CA PRO A 342 12.73 4.68 70.61
C PRO A 342 11.69 5.80 70.87
N GLY A 343 11.19 6.49 69.82
CA GLY A 343 9.79 6.97 69.85
C GLY A 343 9.38 8.22 69.05
N ARG A 344 8.49 7.98 68.06
CA ARG A 344 7.30 8.77 67.64
C ARG A 344 7.43 10.27 67.27
N ARG A 345 7.02 10.64 66.04
CA ARG A 345 5.71 11.21 65.59
C ARG A 345 5.87 11.67 64.12
N ALA A 346 5.02 11.25 63.16
CA ALA A 346 3.71 11.81 62.75
C ALA A 346 3.84 13.27 62.23
N ASN A 347 3.25 13.75 61.13
CA ASN A 347 2.17 13.30 60.23
C ASN A 347 2.06 14.33 59.07
N SER A 348 1.13 14.06 58.12
CA SER A 348 0.35 15.04 57.30
C SER A 348 0.82 15.18 55.85
N THR A 349 0.03 15.04 54.78
CA THR A 349 -1.41 14.82 54.49
C THR A 349 -1.48 14.61 52.96
N ASP A 350 -2.02 13.51 52.44
CA ASP A 350 -3.43 13.30 52.01
C ASP A 350 -3.91 14.09 50.77
N ARG A 351 -4.18 13.35 49.68
CA ARG A 351 -5.40 13.34 48.83
C ARG A 351 -5.13 12.46 47.59
N ASP A 352 -5.70 11.25 47.47
CA ASP A 352 -7.08 10.92 47.01
C ASP A 352 -7.47 11.57 45.67
N SER A 353 -8.08 10.94 44.65
CA SER A 353 -8.52 9.57 44.35
C SER A 353 -9.38 9.66 43.04
N TRP A 354 -9.17 8.75 42.05
CA TRP A 354 -10.18 8.16 41.09
C TRP A 354 -10.52 8.82 39.69
N PRO A 355 -11.07 8.09 38.65
CA PRO A 355 -10.44 7.67 37.34
C PRO A 355 -11.39 7.87 36.10
N PRO A 356 -11.70 6.96 35.12
CA PRO A 356 -10.99 5.95 34.28
C PRO A 356 -11.25 6.06 32.73
N SER A 357 -10.69 5.13 31.94
CA SER A 357 -11.15 4.63 30.62
C SER A 357 -10.44 5.12 29.33
N SER A 358 -9.97 4.14 28.56
CA SER A 358 -10.49 3.79 27.22
C SER A 358 -9.34 3.29 26.34
N LYS A 359 -9.34 1.97 26.09
CA LYS A 359 -8.53 1.37 25.03
C LYS A 359 -9.14 1.78 23.69
N MET A 360 -8.57 2.79 23.03
CA MET A 360 -8.68 2.97 21.59
C MET A 360 -7.28 3.01 21.01
N ALA A 361 -6.90 1.92 20.37
CA ALA A 361 -5.64 1.78 19.65
C ALA A 361 -5.75 2.45 18.28
N HIS A 362 -5.28 3.70 18.20
CA HIS A 362 -4.92 4.33 16.94
C HIS A 362 -3.53 4.94 17.10
N SER A 363 -2.50 4.18 16.75
CA SER A 363 -1.18 4.73 16.49
C SER A 363 -0.54 3.88 15.41
N HIS A 364 -0.60 4.41 14.20
CA HIS A 364 0.29 4.05 13.11
C HIS A 364 1.64 4.72 13.40
N SER A 365 2.60 3.94 13.91
CA SER A 365 4.01 4.31 13.94
C SER A 365 4.87 3.09 13.60
N SER A 366 5.93 3.37 12.86
CA SER A 366 6.90 2.55 12.13
C SER A 366 7.65 1.45 12.94
N PRO A 367 8.49 0.61 12.29
CA PRO A 367 8.64 -0.81 12.59
C PRO A 367 9.59 -1.09 13.77
N GLY A 368 9.06 -1.74 14.81
CA GLY A 368 9.84 -2.49 15.79
C GLY A 368 9.83 -3.97 15.39
N LEU A 369 11.02 -4.56 15.32
CA LEU A 369 11.24 -5.98 15.02
C LEU A 369 10.40 -6.88 15.95
N ASP A 370 9.86 -7.95 15.37
CA ASP A 370 9.01 -9.02 15.94
C ASP A 370 7.48 -8.83 15.95
N ALA A 371 6.94 -7.95 15.11
CA ALA A 371 5.60 -8.20 14.57
C ALA A 371 5.73 -9.27 13.48
N ALA A 372 5.21 -10.49 13.72
CA ALA A 372 5.16 -11.55 12.72
C ALA A 372 4.70 -10.95 11.37
N VAL A 373 5.57 -11.00 10.37
CA VAL A 373 5.34 -10.37 9.07
C VAL A 373 4.05 -10.94 8.50
N SER A 374 3.00 -10.13 8.51
CA SER A 374 1.65 -10.57 8.15
C SER A 374 0.99 -9.59 7.19
N THR A 375 0.26 -10.15 6.25
CA THR A 375 -0.45 -9.42 5.21
C THR A 375 -1.93 -9.41 5.54
N LYS A 376 -2.52 -8.22 5.61
CA LYS A 376 -3.98 -8.05 5.75
C LYS A 376 -4.66 -8.34 4.42
N VAL A 377 -5.69 -9.17 4.46
CA VAL A 377 -6.45 -9.62 3.29
C VAL A 377 -7.92 -9.32 3.51
N LEU A 378 -8.50 -8.55 2.60
CA LEU A 378 -9.93 -8.24 2.56
C LEU A 378 -10.54 -8.99 1.38
N TYR A 379 -11.50 -9.90 1.60
CA TYR A 379 -12.13 -10.64 0.52
C TYR A 379 -13.65 -10.53 0.52
N PHE A 380 -14.22 -10.47 -0.68
CA PHE A 380 -15.66 -10.42 -0.95
C PHE A 380 -16.13 -11.76 -1.49
N THR A 381 -17.35 -12.16 -1.17
CA THR A 381 -17.94 -13.43 -1.63
C THR A 381 -19.40 -13.20 -1.98
N ASP A 382 -19.94 -13.89 -2.98
CA ASP A 382 -21.31 -13.65 -3.46
C ASP A 382 -22.40 -13.91 -2.40
N ARG A 383 -22.08 -14.75 -1.41
CA ARG A 383 -22.97 -15.11 -0.30
C ARG A 383 -23.10 -14.01 0.77
N SER A 384 -22.22 -13.00 0.77
CA SER A 384 -22.16 -11.99 1.83
C SER A 384 -21.85 -10.61 1.26
N LEU A 385 -22.72 -9.64 1.55
CA LEU A 385 -22.50 -8.24 1.22
C LEU A 385 -21.41 -7.58 2.09
N THR A 386 -21.11 -8.16 3.25
CA THR A 386 -20.02 -7.70 4.12
C THR A 386 -18.72 -8.41 3.76
N PRO A 387 -17.62 -7.68 3.49
CA PRO A 387 -16.32 -8.31 3.23
C PRO A 387 -15.75 -8.91 4.51
N PHE A 388 -14.93 -9.94 4.32
CA PHE A 388 -14.21 -10.62 5.38
C PHE A 388 -12.76 -10.14 5.44
N LEU A 389 -12.23 -9.97 6.65
CA LEU A 389 -10.85 -9.54 6.88
C LEU A 389 -10.08 -10.65 7.59
N ILE A 390 -9.00 -11.12 6.98
CA ILE A 390 -8.09 -12.13 7.54
C ILE A 390 -6.64 -11.65 7.47
N ASN A 391 -5.76 -12.27 8.26
CA ASN A 391 -4.32 -11.99 8.24
C ASN A 391 -3.56 -13.26 7.87
N ILE A 392 -2.70 -13.18 6.87
CA ILE A 392 -1.81 -14.28 6.46
C ILE A 392 -0.41 -14.00 7.00
N SER A 393 0.19 -14.96 7.69
CA SER A 393 1.53 -14.88 8.32
C SER A 393 2.70 -14.91 7.32
N LYS A 394 2.58 -14.16 6.21
CA LYS A 394 3.58 -14.02 5.16
C LYS A 394 3.67 -12.57 4.70
N ARG A 395 4.82 -12.18 4.13
CA ARG A 395 5.05 -10.85 3.57
C ARG A 395 4.26 -10.65 2.27
N LEU A 396 3.76 -9.44 2.05
CA LEU A 396 3.18 -9.06 0.77
C LEU A 396 4.26 -9.21 -0.34
N GLY A 397 3.96 -10.00 -1.37
CA GLY A 397 4.92 -10.44 -2.39
C GLY A 397 5.42 -11.89 -2.23
N GLU A 398 5.19 -12.51 -1.08
CA GLU A 398 5.45 -13.95 -0.84
C GLU A 398 4.16 -14.76 -0.64
N VAL A 399 3.04 -14.07 -0.44
CA VAL A 399 1.71 -14.69 -0.32
C VAL A 399 1.34 -15.29 -1.67
N THR A 400 1.16 -16.60 -1.70
CA THR A 400 0.70 -17.34 -2.88
C THR A 400 -0.82 -17.58 -2.85
N LEU A 401 -1.40 -17.94 -3.99
CA LEU A 401 -2.81 -18.32 -4.04
C LEU A 401 -3.12 -19.50 -3.10
N ARG A 402 -2.20 -20.46 -2.95
CA ARG A 402 -2.33 -21.55 -1.99
C ARG A 402 -2.48 -21.05 -0.56
N ASP A 403 -1.67 -20.06 -0.17
CA ASP A 403 -1.73 -19.48 1.17
C ASP A 403 -3.06 -18.76 1.42
N PHE A 404 -3.55 -18.06 0.39
CA PHE A 404 -4.87 -17.42 0.43
C PHE A 404 -5.99 -18.46 0.57
N LYS A 405 -5.98 -19.52 -0.24
CA LYS A 405 -6.96 -20.62 -0.18
C LYS A 405 -6.97 -21.29 1.20
N ALA A 406 -5.78 -21.58 1.74
CA ALA A 406 -5.64 -22.17 3.07
C ALA A 406 -6.17 -21.26 4.19
N ALA A 407 -6.04 -19.94 4.04
CA ALA A 407 -6.52 -18.98 5.03
C ALA A 407 -8.03 -18.69 4.94
N VAL A 408 -8.62 -18.82 3.75
CA VAL A 408 -10.07 -18.66 3.52
C VAL A 408 -10.87 -19.91 3.91
N ASP A 409 -10.23 -21.10 3.87
CA ASP A 409 -10.79 -22.40 4.27
C ASP A 409 -12.22 -22.64 3.71
N ARG A 410 -12.38 -22.48 2.39
CA ARG A 410 -13.64 -22.75 1.70
C ARG A 410 -13.51 -23.97 0.80
N GLN A 411 -14.44 -24.91 0.96
CA GLN A 411 -14.56 -26.10 0.13
C GLN A 411 -15.44 -25.80 -1.09
N GLY A 412 -14.91 -26.03 -2.30
CA GLY A 412 -15.62 -25.80 -3.56
C GLY A 412 -14.72 -25.29 -4.68
N ASN A 413 -15.25 -25.24 -5.90
CA ASN A 413 -14.58 -24.60 -7.04
C ASN A 413 -14.92 -23.10 -7.01
N PHE A 414 -13.89 -22.29 -6.84
CA PHE A 414 -14.02 -20.83 -6.83
C PHE A 414 -13.02 -20.22 -7.81
N ARG A 415 -13.41 -19.09 -8.39
CA ARG A 415 -12.50 -18.20 -9.11
C ARG A 415 -12.04 -17.08 -8.18
N TYR A 416 -10.76 -16.77 -8.26
CA TYR A 416 -10.10 -15.84 -7.36
C TYR A 416 -9.60 -14.63 -8.15
N HIS A 417 -10.28 -13.51 -7.96
CA HIS A 417 -9.89 -12.23 -8.54
C HIS A 417 -9.27 -11.34 -7.48
N PHE A 418 -8.21 -10.62 -7.82
CA PHE A 418 -7.49 -9.75 -6.91
C PHE A 418 -7.40 -8.35 -7.48
N LYS A 419 -7.48 -7.35 -6.61
CA LYS A 419 -7.27 -5.97 -7.00
C LYS A 419 -5.77 -5.76 -7.22
N ALA A 420 -5.40 -5.40 -8.44
CA ALA A 420 -4.01 -5.20 -8.83
C ALA A 420 -3.83 -3.82 -9.48
N LEU A 421 -2.59 -3.35 -9.49
CA LEU A 421 -2.18 -2.17 -10.25
C LEU A 421 -1.39 -2.63 -11.47
N ASP A 422 -2.05 -2.57 -12.62
CA ASP A 422 -1.44 -2.82 -13.91
C ASP A 422 -0.70 -1.55 -14.42
N PRO A 423 0.53 -1.66 -14.96
CA PRO A 423 1.29 -0.51 -15.43
C PRO A 423 0.63 0.28 -16.59
N GLU A 424 -0.17 -0.38 -17.43
CA GLU A 424 -0.77 0.20 -18.62
C GLU A 424 -2.23 0.59 -18.38
N PHE A 425 -2.97 -0.22 -17.64
CA PHE A 425 -4.42 -0.09 -17.44
C PHE A 425 -4.81 0.46 -16.05
N GLY A 426 -3.84 0.64 -15.14
CA GLY A 426 -4.10 1.15 -13.80
C GLY A 426 -4.79 0.14 -12.89
N THR A 427 -5.92 0.48 -12.28
CA THR A 427 -6.58 -0.42 -11.31
C THR A 427 -7.37 -1.50 -12.02
N VAL A 428 -6.98 -2.77 -11.86
CA VAL A 428 -7.62 -3.92 -12.52
C VAL A 428 -8.05 -5.00 -11.51
N LYS A 429 -8.93 -5.90 -11.96
CA LYS A 429 -9.23 -7.16 -11.28
C LYS A 429 -8.50 -8.29 -12.01
N GLU A 430 -7.40 -8.75 -11.46
CA GLU A 430 -6.57 -9.82 -12.01
C GLU A 430 -7.04 -11.18 -11.51
N GLU A 431 -7.27 -12.14 -12.40
CA GLU A 431 -7.60 -13.52 -12.03
C GLU A 431 -6.33 -14.34 -11.82
N VAL A 432 -6.24 -15.03 -10.68
CA VAL A 432 -5.10 -15.92 -10.39
C VAL A 432 -5.61 -17.36 -10.22
N PHE A 433 -5.13 -18.25 -11.09
CA PHE A 433 -5.56 -19.65 -11.16
C PHE A 433 -4.50 -20.64 -10.64
N GLN A 434 -3.22 -20.27 -10.66
CA GLN A 434 -2.12 -21.15 -10.24
C GLN A 434 -1.86 -21.04 -8.73
N ASP A 435 -1.86 -22.17 -8.03
CA ASP A 435 -1.63 -22.22 -6.57
C ASP A 435 -0.26 -21.68 -6.14
N SER A 436 0.75 -21.81 -7.01
CA SER A 436 2.10 -21.31 -6.77
C SER A 436 2.30 -19.84 -7.15
N ALA A 437 1.33 -19.20 -7.81
CA ALA A 437 1.45 -17.82 -8.21
C ALA A 437 1.34 -16.90 -6.99
N VAL A 438 2.16 -15.84 -6.99
CA VAL A 438 2.11 -14.77 -5.99
C VAL A 438 0.87 -13.92 -6.24
N VAL A 439 0.13 -13.65 -5.18
CA VAL A 439 -1.07 -12.82 -5.24
C VAL A 439 -0.69 -11.33 -5.30
N PRO A 440 -1.29 -10.55 -6.22
CA PRO A 440 -0.97 -9.13 -6.35
C PRO A 440 -1.45 -8.34 -5.12
N GLY A 441 -0.66 -7.32 -4.76
CA GLY A 441 -0.94 -6.42 -3.64
C GLY A 441 -1.54 -5.09 -4.08
N TRP A 442 -2.41 -4.53 -3.24
CA TRP A 442 -2.97 -3.19 -3.38
C TRP A 442 -2.73 -2.38 -2.10
N GLU A 443 -1.97 -1.29 -2.19
CA GLU A 443 -1.70 -0.38 -1.05
C GLU A 443 -1.21 -1.10 0.23
N GLY A 444 -0.34 -2.10 0.09
CA GLY A 444 0.19 -2.84 1.24
C GLY A 444 -0.75 -3.90 1.82
N LYS A 445 -1.85 -4.21 1.12
CA LYS A 445 -2.86 -5.22 1.50
C LYS A 445 -3.20 -6.10 0.31
N ILE A 446 -4.02 -7.12 0.53
CA ILE A 446 -4.64 -7.90 -0.55
C ILE A 446 -6.14 -7.63 -0.52
N VAL A 447 -6.73 -7.34 -1.68
CA VAL A 447 -8.18 -7.20 -1.86
C VAL A 447 -8.62 -8.23 -2.88
N ALA A 448 -9.53 -9.12 -2.50
CA ALA A 448 -9.93 -10.26 -3.33
C ALA A 448 -11.45 -10.38 -3.51
N TRP A 449 -11.88 -10.97 -4.62
CA TRP A 449 -13.24 -11.43 -4.87
C TRP A 449 -13.19 -12.93 -5.11
N VAL A 450 -13.97 -13.68 -4.33
CA VAL A 450 -14.08 -15.14 -4.41
C VAL A 450 -15.47 -15.45 -4.97
N GLU A 451 -15.50 -15.77 -6.25
CA GLU A 451 -16.73 -16.07 -6.99
C GLU A 451 -16.91 -17.58 -7.07
N GLU A 452 -18.13 -18.06 -6.86
CA GLU A 452 -18.44 -19.50 -6.96
C GLU A 452 -18.48 -19.90 -8.44
N ASP A 453 -17.63 -20.85 -8.83
CA ASP A 453 -17.58 -21.33 -10.20
C ASP A 453 -18.76 -22.28 -10.42
N HIS A 454 -19.90 -21.70 -10.80
CA HIS A 454 -21.03 -22.45 -11.32
C HIS A 454 -20.65 -22.96 -12.70
N GLY A 455 -19.89 -24.06 -12.73
CA GLY A 455 -19.53 -24.74 -13.98
C GLY A 455 -20.75 -24.77 -14.89
N GLU A 456 -20.63 -24.17 -16.06
CA GLU A 456 -21.71 -24.09 -17.04
C GLU A 456 -22.30 -25.50 -17.22
N ARG A 457 -23.52 -25.69 -16.71
CA ARG A 457 -24.39 -26.79 -17.13
C ARG A 457 -24.76 -26.52 -18.59
N ARG A 458 -23.89 -26.97 -19.49
CA ARG A 458 -24.23 -27.20 -20.89
C ARG A 458 -24.68 -28.64 -21.09
#